data_AF-A0A915UK53-F1
#
_entry.id   AF-A0A915UK53-F1
#
_cell.length_a   1.000
_cell.length_b   1.000
_cell.length_c   1.000
_cell.angle_alpha   90.00
_cell.angle_beta   90.00
_cell.angle_gamma   90.00
#
_symmetry.space_group_name_H-M   'P 1'
#
loop_
_entity.id
_entity.type
_entity.pdbx_description
1 polymer ?
#
loop_
_entity_poly.entity_id
_entity_poly.type
_entity_poly.pdbx_seq_one_letter_code
_entity_poly.pdbx_strand_id
1 'polypeptide(L)'
;MASVSRHVWALCLVAWLGAALWQANPVRVGDGHEHVAVALNLSRGHAPSFAPDQLASLERELRALGPSFANASLVHPDLVGRDGRQDVPHFWLYPLLATPGVWTARTVGVSPLWGFVGLHVVLLLALGWLILSRPAPVWTSLLLLSPIVWWIDKPSTDLLLVTCLAGALLLWPTRPGVAMVLLGAGASQNPGLILVAALFAAWGSIERPARLMCRRWQSGVLTAAALILMPAGYYLWRLGLPSPLTASTATRWPGIFDALFPITDVTMGLMVRYPPYVLAVAVAAGWLARRELSRLRDPFIATTVLAALALLWAVGQPVSQNHGGSPDLSRYALWLMPLALPLLQQAGTSTHPLPARLGLGLAVLSAAWTLVAFPLSRPEGHLQPTRLADWLWRQHPMWSDPRPEVFAERLSHAEPAVVPTGTVDCAKVLLYEGAWPVHCLPQDTPPDACLDPQRFCYANRTATGAGYLFMVEPLRPGFPVTPAEKTWTRETPAVATMRQLVKGLAIGEPAGALVSLRGLWNASWIQEWSGRDRSVFYVRNTRPDARIGVRVRQRALARVIDLNRAVEVATYPIEANTINPESIPLPDATPDLAITFEPR
;
A
#
# COMPACT_ATOMS: atom_id res chain seq x y z
N MET A 1 43.60 -5.85 4.91
CA MET A 1 42.71 -4.68 4.69
C MET A 1 41.88 -4.46 5.94
N ALA A 2 41.87 -3.25 6.47
CA ALA A 2 41.23 -2.91 7.74
C ALA A 2 39.71 -3.09 7.67
N SER A 3 39.14 -3.74 8.69
CA SER A 3 37.70 -3.68 8.94
C SER A 3 37.30 -2.22 9.17
N VAL A 4 36.13 -1.80 8.68
CA VAL A 4 35.60 -0.47 8.98
C VAL A 4 35.46 -0.36 10.51
N SER A 5 36.14 0.62 11.11
CA SER A 5 36.04 0.86 12.55
C SER A 5 34.58 1.08 12.94
N ARG A 6 34.14 0.50 14.06
CA ARG A 6 32.77 0.69 14.57
C ARG A 6 32.43 2.16 14.77
N HIS A 7 33.40 2.98 15.17
CA HIS A 7 33.22 4.43 15.34
C HIS A 7 32.97 5.14 14.00
N VAL A 8 33.74 4.78 12.97
CA VAL A 8 33.54 5.32 11.61
C VAL A 8 32.17 4.91 11.09
N TRP A 9 31.78 3.64 11.26
CA TRP A 9 30.45 3.19 10.85
C TRP A 9 29.33 3.88 11.61
N ALA A 10 29.48 4.09 12.93
CA ALA A 10 28.53 4.85 13.74
C ALA A 10 28.36 6.28 13.23
N LEU A 11 29.47 6.97 12.92
CA LEU A 11 29.43 8.32 12.34
C LEU A 11 28.72 8.32 10.98
N CYS A 12 28.95 7.32 10.13
CA CYS A 12 28.23 7.19 8.86
C CYS A 12 26.73 7.00 9.06
N LEU A 13 26.30 6.18 10.02
CA LEU A 13 24.88 5.99 10.32
C LEU A 13 24.23 7.26 10.88
N VAL A 14 24.93 7.98 11.76
CA VAL A 14 24.46 9.26 12.31
C VAL A 14 24.36 10.31 11.21
N ALA A 15 25.38 10.43 10.35
CA ALA A 15 25.36 11.36 9.23
C ALA A 15 24.24 11.05 8.24
N TRP A 16 24.02 9.77 7.92
CA TRP A 16 22.94 9.34 7.05
C TRP A 16 21.56 9.59 7.68
N LEU A 17 21.37 9.31 8.98
CA LEU A 17 20.11 9.60 9.67
C LEU A 17 19.86 11.12 9.77
N GLY A 18 20.91 11.91 9.98
CA GLY A 18 20.83 13.37 9.94
C GLY A 18 20.44 13.90 8.56
N ALA A 19 21.00 13.34 7.49
CA ALA A 19 20.65 13.68 6.11
C ALA A 19 19.21 13.29 5.76
N ALA A 20 18.71 12.18 6.30
CA ALA A 20 17.30 11.82 6.23
C ALA A 20 16.46 12.85 6.99
N LEU A 21 16.71 13.05 8.30
CA LEU A 21 15.96 13.97 9.16
C LEU A 21 15.93 15.42 8.67
N TRP A 22 16.94 15.88 7.96
CA TRP A 22 16.95 17.20 7.33
C TRP A 22 15.77 17.41 6.36
N GLN A 23 15.24 16.33 5.79
CA GLN A 23 14.10 16.33 4.87
C GLN A 23 12.75 16.10 5.59
N ALA A 24 12.75 15.92 6.91
CA ALA A 24 11.53 15.62 7.65
C ALA A 24 10.56 16.80 7.55
N ASN A 25 9.35 16.52 7.05
CA ASN A 25 8.25 17.46 7.02
C ASN A 25 7.01 16.71 7.52
N PRO A 26 6.76 16.72 8.85
CA PRO A 26 5.80 15.82 9.44
C PRO A 26 4.42 15.97 8.83
N VAL A 27 3.88 14.85 8.32
CA VAL A 27 2.65 14.84 7.54
C VAL A 27 1.87 13.58 7.84
N ARG A 28 0.53 13.67 7.76
CA ARG A 28 -0.32 12.49 7.90
C ARG A 28 -0.36 11.70 6.60
N VAL A 29 -0.29 10.39 6.75
CA VAL A 29 -0.45 9.39 5.69
C VAL A 29 -1.29 8.24 6.27
N GLY A 30 -2.05 7.54 5.42
CA GLY A 30 -2.94 6.46 5.85
C GLY A 30 -3.73 6.80 7.12
N ASP A 31 -3.75 5.89 8.08
CA ASP A 31 -4.56 6.03 9.31
C ASP A 31 -3.92 6.89 10.41
N GLY A 32 -2.83 7.61 10.09
CA GLY A 32 -2.08 8.39 11.08
C GLY A 32 -2.88 9.47 11.80
N HIS A 33 -4.03 9.89 11.24
CA HIS A 33 -4.93 10.84 11.89
C HIS A 33 -5.58 10.26 13.17
N GLU A 34 -5.85 8.96 13.21
CA GLU A 34 -6.37 8.28 14.40
C GLU A 34 -5.34 8.31 15.53
N HIS A 35 -4.07 8.00 15.23
CA HIS A 35 -2.99 8.07 16.20
C HIS A 35 -2.79 9.48 16.75
N VAL A 36 -2.81 10.49 15.86
CA VAL A 36 -2.68 11.90 16.26
C VAL A 36 -3.84 12.30 17.17
N ALA A 37 -5.08 11.94 16.83
CA ALA A 37 -6.25 12.24 17.66
C ALA A 37 -6.15 11.62 19.06
N VAL A 38 -5.78 10.34 19.16
CA VAL A 38 -5.61 9.65 20.44
C VAL A 38 -4.50 10.31 21.27
N ALA A 39 -3.34 10.62 20.66
CA ALA A 39 -2.24 11.26 21.38
C ALA A 39 -2.59 12.70 21.83
N LEU A 40 -3.33 13.46 21.01
CA LEU A 40 -3.86 14.76 21.40
C LEU A 40 -4.77 14.67 22.61
N ASN A 41 -5.67 13.68 22.63
CA ASN A 41 -6.59 13.48 23.75
C ASN A 41 -5.85 13.05 25.03
N LEU A 42 -4.92 12.09 24.91
CA LEU A 42 -4.07 11.65 26.03
C LEU A 42 -3.20 12.80 26.56
N SER A 43 -2.70 13.69 25.71
CA SER A 43 -1.92 14.87 26.12
C SER A 43 -2.71 15.88 26.96
N ARG A 44 -4.05 15.78 26.96
CA ARG A 44 -4.97 16.57 27.80
C ARG A 44 -5.35 15.85 29.11
N GLY A 45 -4.81 14.67 29.35
CA GLY A 45 -5.19 13.83 30.50
C GLY A 45 -6.53 13.11 30.32
N HIS A 46 -7.09 13.06 29.10
CA HIS A 46 -8.29 12.30 28.82
C HIS A 46 -7.98 10.83 28.52
N ALA A 47 -9.02 9.97 28.52
CA ALA A 47 -8.93 8.58 28.09
C ALA A 47 -8.60 8.46 26.58
N PRO A 48 -8.11 7.31 26.09
CA PRO A 48 -7.84 7.12 24.65
C PRO A 48 -9.11 7.20 23.77
N SER A 49 -10.29 7.08 24.34
CA SER A 49 -11.58 7.22 23.65
C SER A 49 -12.15 8.62 23.69
N PHE A 50 -13.06 8.94 22.77
CA PHE A 50 -13.62 10.27 22.56
C PHE A 50 -15.07 10.35 23.03
N ALA A 51 -15.41 11.38 23.81
CA ALA A 51 -16.82 11.68 24.05
C ALA A 51 -17.47 12.25 22.77
N PRO A 52 -18.79 12.07 22.56
CA PRO A 52 -19.47 12.51 21.33
C PRO A 52 -19.29 14.00 21.02
N ASP A 53 -19.30 14.85 22.04
CA ASP A 53 -19.10 16.30 21.95
C ASP A 53 -17.64 16.69 21.60
N GLN A 54 -16.68 15.79 21.84
CA GLN A 54 -15.26 16.02 21.54
C GLN A 54 -14.92 15.82 20.05
N LEU A 55 -15.62 14.93 19.34
CA LEU A 55 -15.27 14.52 17.98
C LEU A 55 -15.18 15.70 17.00
N ALA A 56 -16.22 16.55 16.95
CA ALA A 56 -16.24 17.72 16.06
C ALA A 56 -15.15 18.76 16.40
N SER A 57 -14.73 18.85 17.67
CA SER A 57 -13.63 19.74 18.07
C SER A 57 -12.27 19.17 17.64
N LEU A 58 -12.06 17.86 17.81
CA LEU A 58 -10.85 17.15 17.42
C LEU A 58 -10.67 17.13 15.90
N GLU A 59 -11.72 16.89 15.12
CA GLU A 59 -11.64 16.94 13.66
C GLU A 59 -11.27 18.34 13.15
N ARG A 60 -11.82 19.40 13.76
CA ARG A 60 -11.41 20.78 13.43
C ARG A 60 -9.95 21.04 13.75
N GLU A 61 -9.47 20.57 14.90
CA GLU A 61 -8.07 20.67 15.28
C GLU A 61 -7.17 19.91 14.31
N LEU A 62 -7.52 18.67 13.93
CA LEU A 62 -6.79 17.88 12.94
C LEU A 62 -6.72 18.61 11.59
N ARG A 63 -7.84 19.12 11.08
CA ARG A 63 -7.87 19.88 9.82
C ARG A 63 -6.99 21.13 9.87
N ALA A 64 -6.85 21.76 11.04
CA ALA A 64 -5.96 22.90 11.25
C ALA A 64 -4.46 22.52 11.21
N LEU A 65 -4.10 21.24 11.35
CA LEU A 65 -2.70 20.78 11.25
C LEU A 65 -2.18 20.77 9.82
N GLY A 66 -3.06 20.79 8.81
CA GLY A 66 -2.67 20.97 7.41
C GLY A 66 -3.48 20.13 6.41
N PRO A 67 -3.19 20.28 5.10
CA PRO A 67 -3.99 19.70 4.02
C PRO A 67 -4.12 18.17 4.07
N SER A 68 -3.12 17.46 4.59
CA SER A 68 -3.18 15.98 4.73
C SER A 68 -4.31 15.50 5.65
N PHE A 69 -4.86 16.39 6.49
CA PHE A 69 -5.97 16.10 7.39
C PHE A 69 -7.33 16.60 6.88
N ALA A 70 -7.40 17.20 5.69
CA ALA A 70 -8.64 17.80 5.18
C ALA A 70 -9.82 16.82 5.19
N ASN A 71 -9.56 15.56 4.85
CA ASN A 71 -10.54 14.48 4.78
C ASN A 71 -10.44 13.51 5.98
N ALA A 72 -9.80 13.91 7.08
CA ALA A 72 -9.78 13.08 8.29
C ALA A 72 -11.19 13.04 8.92
N SER A 73 -11.72 11.83 9.07
CA SER A 73 -12.96 11.53 9.79
C SER A 73 -12.59 10.70 11.01
N LEU A 74 -13.12 11.07 12.17
CA LEU A 74 -12.97 10.28 13.39
C LEU A 74 -14.27 9.54 13.74
N VAL A 75 -15.28 9.54 12.88
CA VAL A 75 -16.59 8.95 13.18
C VAL A 75 -16.60 7.46 12.82
N HIS A 76 -16.74 6.61 13.84
CA HIS A 76 -16.85 5.16 13.73
C HIS A 76 -18.01 4.67 14.59
N PRO A 77 -19.24 4.66 14.05
CA PRO A 77 -20.45 4.31 14.82
C PRO A 77 -20.39 2.90 15.43
N ASP A 78 -19.68 1.98 14.77
CA ASP A 78 -19.53 0.58 15.22
C ASP A 78 -18.53 0.43 16.39
N LEU A 79 -17.83 1.51 16.76
CA LEU A 79 -16.82 1.53 17.83
C LEU A 79 -17.23 2.42 19.01
N VAL A 80 -18.54 2.56 19.24
CA VAL A 80 -19.08 3.25 20.42
C VAL A 80 -19.21 2.26 21.58
N GLY A 81 -18.49 2.53 22.66
CA GLY A 81 -18.55 1.73 23.88
C GLY A 81 -19.85 1.90 24.66
N ARG A 82 -20.06 1.03 25.66
CA ARG A 82 -21.23 1.09 26.56
C ARG A 82 -21.37 2.41 27.34
N ASP A 83 -20.27 3.13 27.49
CA ASP A 83 -20.18 4.44 28.13
C ASP A 83 -20.51 5.61 27.17
N GLY A 84 -20.91 5.32 25.93
CA GLY A 84 -21.23 6.31 24.89
C GLY A 84 -20.00 6.99 24.28
N ARG A 85 -18.78 6.63 24.69
CA ARG A 85 -17.55 7.17 24.11
C ARG A 85 -17.09 6.29 22.95
N GLN A 86 -16.54 6.91 21.91
CA GLN A 86 -16.10 6.22 20.71
C GLN A 86 -14.60 5.92 20.73
N ASP A 87 -14.21 4.72 20.32
CA ASP A 87 -12.84 4.38 19.96
C ASP A 87 -12.55 4.66 18.48
N VAL A 88 -11.29 4.47 18.10
CA VAL A 88 -10.84 4.38 16.71
C VAL A 88 -10.34 2.97 16.39
N PRO A 89 -10.32 2.57 15.11
CA PRO A 89 -9.84 1.25 14.71
C PRO A 89 -8.44 0.90 15.23
N HIS A 90 -7.51 1.86 15.25
CA HIS A 90 -6.12 1.59 15.62
C HIS A 90 -5.82 1.66 17.13
N PHE A 91 -4.87 0.83 17.56
CA PHE A 91 -4.49 0.64 18.96
C PHE A 91 -3.88 1.88 19.63
N TRP A 92 -4.11 2.04 20.93
CA TRP A 92 -3.74 3.25 21.68
C TRP A 92 -2.34 3.26 22.32
N LEU A 93 -1.59 2.14 22.36
CA LEU A 93 -0.27 2.14 23.03
C LEU A 93 0.76 3.01 22.27
N TYR A 94 0.82 2.94 20.94
CA TYR A 94 1.70 3.80 20.16
C TYR A 94 1.46 5.30 20.40
N PRO A 95 0.22 5.82 20.29
CA PRO A 95 -0.02 7.23 20.59
C PRO A 95 0.20 7.57 22.08
N LEU A 96 0.02 6.62 23.01
CA LEU A 96 0.42 6.82 24.40
C LEU A 96 1.93 7.04 24.54
N LEU A 97 2.76 6.27 23.84
CA LEU A 97 4.23 6.46 23.84
C LEU A 97 4.64 7.81 23.21
N ALA A 98 3.88 8.30 22.23
CA ALA A 98 4.11 9.61 21.60
C ALA A 98 3.61 10.79 22.46
N THR A 99 2.71 10.55 23.42
CA THR A 99 2.01 11.58 24.20
C THR A 99 2.95 12.58 24.89
N PRO A 100 4.07 12.19 25.54
CA PRO A 100 4.99 13.15 26.14
C PRO A 100 5.61 14.12 25.12
N GLY A 101 5.93 13.61 23.92
CA GLY A 101 6.44 14.43 22.81
C GLY A 101 5.36 15.37 22.25
N VAL A 102 4.13 14.86 22.09
CA VAL A 102 2.97 15.65 21.63
C VAL A 102 2.65 16.77 22.62
N TRP A 103 2.65 16.49 23.92
CA TRP A 103 2.44 17.48 24.98
C TRP A 103 3.51 18.58 24.95
N THR A 104 4.78 18.18 24.81
CA THR A 104 5.91 19.11 24.72
C THR A 104 5.77 20.01 23.49
N ALA A 105 5.50 19.42 22.32
CA ALA A 105 5.32 20.14 21.06
C ALA A 105 4.21 21.21 21.16
N ARG A 106 3.07 20.84 21.73
CA ARG A 106 1.96 21.78 21.95
C ARG A 106 2.32 22.90 22.92
N THR A 107 3.05 22.59 23.99
CA THR A 107 3.46 23.55 25.01
C THR A 107 4.40 24.62 24.44
N VAL A 108 5.27 24.26 23.49
CA VAL A 108 6.19 25.20 22.82
C VAL A 108 5.61 25.81 21.54
N GLY A 109 4.34 25.55 21.22
CA GLY A 109 3.65 26.14 20.07
C GLY A 109 4.06 25.56 18.70
N VAL A 110 4.63 24.37 18.65
CA VAL A 110 4.93 23.66 17.38
C VAL A 110 3.91 22.57 17.10
N SER A 111 3.86 22.10 15.85
CA SER A 111 2.93 21.04 15.44
C SER A 111 3.10 19.78 16.31
N PRO A 112 2.00 19.17 16.81
CA PRO A 112 2.04 17.94 17.59
C PRO A 112 2.69 16.75 16.86
N LEU A 113 2.75 16.79 15.53
CA LEU A 113 3.39 15.75 14.72
C LEU A 113 4.88 15.57 15.03
N TRP A 114 5.56 16.63 15.47
CA TRP A 114 6.94 16.55 15.94
C TRP A 114 7.11 15.67 17.18
N GLY A 115 6.06 15.46 17.97
CA GLY A 115 6.05 14.50 19.07
C GLY A 115 6.25 13.06 18.58
N PHE A 116 5.63 12.70 17.47
CA PHE A 116 5.80 11.38 16.82
C PHE A 116 7.19 11.25 16.20
N VAL A 117 7.69 12.29 15.52
CA VAL A 117 9.06 12.33 14.99
C VAL A 117 10.08 12.11 16.10
N GLY A 118 9.90 12.78 17.25
CA GLY A 118 10.78 12.62 18.42
C GLY A 118 10.81 11.18 18.93
N LEU A 119 9.65 10.54 19.09
CA LEU A 119 9.56 9.12 19.45
C LEU A 119 10.30 8.25 18.42
N HIS A 120 10.09 8.50 17.13
CA HIS A 120 10.69 7.76 16.04
C HIS A 120 12.21 7.85 16.01
N VAL A 121 12.76 9.05 16.21
CA VAL A 121 14.20 9.27 16.34
C VAL A 121 14.76 8.50 17.52
N VAL A 122 14.11 8.54 18.69
CA VAL A 122 14.55 7.77 19.87
C VAL A 122 14.58 6.27 19.58
N LEU A 123 13.54 5.73 18.95
CA LEU A 123 13.48 4.32 18.57
C LEU A 123 14.60 3.92 17.59
N LEU A 124 14.87 4.75 16.58
CA LEU A 124 15.95 4.50 15.62
C LEU A 124 17.35 4.63 16.21
N LEU A 125 17.58 5.60 17.10
CA LEU A 125 18.84 5.75 17.81
C LEU A 125 19.08 4.55 18.75
N ALA A 126 18.05 4.09 19.46
CA ALA A 126 18.13 2.89 20.28
C ALA A 126 18.43 1.64 19.45
N LEU A 127 17.78 1.49 18.29
CA LEU A 127 18.06 0.39 17.36
C LEU A 127 19.48 0.47 16.79
N GLY A 128 19.95 1.67 16.41
CA GLY A 128 21.31 1.92 15.93
C GLY A 128 22.36 1.57 16.98
N TRP A 129 22.13 1.95 18.24
CA TRP A 129 22.97 1.54 19.36
C TRP A 129 23.03 0.00 19.50
N LEU A 130 21.87 -0.67 19.44
CA LEU A 130 21.82 -2.13 19.51
C LEU A 130 22.58 -2.77 18.33
N ILE A 131 22.44 -2.25 17.11
CA ILE A 131 23.16 -2.73 15.91
C ILE A 131 24.67 -2.58 16.07
N LEU A 132 25.14 -1.40 16.50
CA LEU A 132 26.56 -1.11 16.68
C LEU A 132 27.20 -1.95 17.79
N SER A 133 26.40 -2.40 18.75
CA SER A 133 26.83 -3.28 19.85
C SER A 133 26.97 -4.76 19.44
N ARG A 134 26.71 -5.13 18.17
CA ARG A 134 26.73 -6.52 17.69
C ARG A 134 27.93 -6.81 16.79
N PRO A 135 28.33 -8.09 16.62
CA PRO A 135 29.57 -8.44 15.94
C PRO A 135 29.55 -8.24 14.40
N ALA A 136 28.43 -7.84 13.80
CA ALA A 136 28.27 -7.63 12.36
C ALA A 136 27.44 -6.37 12.04
N PRO A 137 27.86 -5.16 12.51
CA PRO A 137 27.00 -3.97 12.48
C PRO A 137 26.64 -3.54 11.06
N VAL A 138 27.55 -3.70 10.09
CA VAL A 138 27.31 -3.34 8.68
C VAL A 138 26.14 -4.11 8.09
N TRP A 139 26.11 -5.43 8.25
CA TRP A 139 25.03 -6.28 7.73
C TRP A 139 23.69 -5.99 8.39
N THR A 140 23.67 -5.81 9.71
CA THR A 140 22.43 -5.50 10.43
C THR A 140 21.94 -4.07 10.20
N SER A 141 22.83 -3.16 9.79
CA SER A 141 22.47 -1.77 9.47
C SER A 141 21.63 -1.66 8.20
N LEU A 142 21.61 -2.69 7.33
CA LEU A 142 20.71 -2.73 6.17
C LEU A 142 19.25 -2.52 6.54
N LEU A 143 18.84 -2.86 7.77
CA LEU A 143 17.50 -2.57 8.26
C LEU A 143 17.31 -1.06 8.50
N LEU A 144 18.29 -0.37 9.09
CA LEU A 144 18.21 1.08 9.25
C LEU A 144 18.25 1.76 7.89
N LEU A 145 19.16 1.35 7.01
CA LEU A 145 19.34 1.88 5.66
C LEU A 145 18.19 1.51 4.69
N SER A 146 17.08 0.97 5.20
CA SER A 146 15.92 0.51 4.44
C SER A 146 14.84 1.59 4.26
N PRO A 147 13.74 1.30 3.54
CA PRO A 147 12.60 2.20 3.39
C PRO A 147 11.96 2.62 4.72
N ILE A 148 12.33 1.99 5.84
CA ILE A 148 11.90 2.36 7.20
C ILE A 148 12.03 3.87 7.47
N VAL A 149 13.01 4.55 6.85
CA VAL A 149 13.20 6.01 7.03
C VAL A 149 12.01 6.84 6.60
N TRP A 150 11.24 6.38 5.62
CA TRP A 150 10.11 7.14 5.12
C TRP A 150 9.06 7.36 6.21
N TRP A 151 8.98 6.46 7.19
CA TRP A 151 8.06 6.56 8.32
C TRP A 151 8.56 7.43 9.48
N ILE A 152 9.78 7.98 9.43
CA ILE A 152 10.33 8.78 10.54
C ILE A 152 9.44 9.98 10.86
N ASP A 153 8.91 10.66 9.85
CA ASP A 153 8.08 11.85 10.00
C ASP A 153 6.59 11.61 9.73
N LYS A 154 6.17 10.34 9.79
CA LYS A 154 4.78 9.91 9.58
C LYS A 154 4.24 9.31 10.88
N PRO A 155 3.10 9.76 11.42
CA PRO A 155 2.55 9.20 12.66
C PRO A 155 1.94 7.80 12.39
N SER A 156 2.79 6.77 12.30
CA SER A 156 2.41 5.37 12.06
C SER A 156 3.11 4.42 13.05
N THR A 157 2.41 3.35 13.44
CA THR A 157 2.97 2.29 14.29
C THR A 157 4.07 1.46 13.62
N ASP A 158 4.21 1.52 12.29
CA ASP A 158 5.13 0.67 11.52
C ASP A 158 6.58 0.73 12.04
N LEU A 159 7.05 1.93 12.40
CA LEU A 159 8.37 2.12 12.94
C LEU A 159 8.53 1.45 14.31
N LEU A 160 7.52 1.57 15.18
CA LEU A 160 7.50 0.91 16.48
C LEU A 160 7.54 -0.61 16.31
N LEU A 161 6.71 -1.16 15.41
CA LEU A 161 6.67 -2.60 15.15
C LEU A 161 8.03 -3.14 14.70
N VAL A 162 8.65 -2.47 13.72
CA VAL A 162 9.93 -2.89 13.15
C VAL A 162 11.06 -2.76 14.17
N THR A 163 11.10 -1.67 14.95
CA THR A 163 12.13 -1.46 15.97
C THR A 163 11.97 -2.40 17.16
N CYS A 164 10.75 -2.69 17.61
CA CYS A 164 10.47 -3.71 18.62
C CYS A 164 10.92 -5.10 18.16
N LEU A 165 10.52 -5.52 16.95
CA LEU A 165 10.88 -6.83 16.42
C LEU A 165 12.40 -6.95 16.21
N ALA A 166 13.03 -5.94 15.61
CA ALA A 166 14.48 -5.93 15.41
C ALA A 166 15.25 -5.90 16.73
N GLY A 167 14.84 -5.05 17.67
CA GLY A 167 15.43 -4.98 19.00
C GLY A 167 15.32 -6.31 19.74
N ALA A 168 14.17 -6.99 19.64
CA ALA A 168 13.98 -8.32 20.21
C ALA A 168 14.98 -9.33 19.63
N LEU A 169 15.12 -9.39 18.31
CA LEU A 169 16.04 -10.32 17.65
C LEU A 169 17.51 -10.03 17.99
N LEU A 170 17.90 -8.75 18.05
CA LEU A 170 19.25 -8.37 18.43
C LEU A 170 19.54 -8.68 19.91
N LEU A 171 18.56 -8.54 20.79
CA LEU A 171 18.71 -8.80 22.23
C LEU A 171 18.56 -10.28 22.59
N TRP A 172 17.89 -11.09 21.77
CA TRP A 172 17.55 -12.50 22.03
C TRP A 172 18.71 -13.32 22.62
N PRO A 173 19.94 -13.29 22.05
CA PRO A 173 21.03 -14.12 22.56
C PRO A 173 21.54 -13.70 23.96
N THR A 174 21.32 -12.44 24.34
CA THR A 174 21.94 -11.81 25.52
C THR A 174 20.96 -11.43 26.62
N ARG A 175 19.74 -11.05 26.28
CA ARG A 175 18.69 -10.55 27.18
C ARG A 175 17.31 -11.03 26.70
N PRO A 176 17.06 -12.36 26.69
CA PRO A 176 15.82 -12.92 26.13
C PRO A 176 14.55 -12.43 26.83
N GLY A 177 14.60 -12.14 28.14
CA GLY A 177 13.45 -11.54 28.85
C GLY A 177 13.08 -10.15 28.31
N VAL A 178 14.07 -9.29 28.00
CA VAL A 178 13.81 -7.97 27.40
C VAL A 178 13.33 -8.12 25.95
N ALA A 179 13.87 -9.10 25.22
CA ALA A 179 13.39 -9.42 23.88
C ALA A 179 11.90 -9.80 23.89
N MET A 180 11.45 -10.58 24.88
CA MET A 180 10.03 -10.89 25.06
C MET A 180 9.19 -9.64 25.30
N VAL A 181 9.65 -8.71 26.15
CA VAL A 181 8.93 -7.44 26.40
C VAL A 181 8.77 -6.65 25.09
N LEU A 182 9.81 -6.57 24.27
CA LEU A 182 9.73 -5.89 22.97
C LEU A 182 8.77 -6.59 22.00
N LEU A 183 8.77 -7.93 21.96
CA LEU A 183 7.78 -8.69 21.16
C LEU A 183 6.36 -8.44 21.66
N GLY A 184 6.14 -8.38 22.98
CA GLY A 184 4.84 -8.05 23.57
C GLY A 184 4.39 -6.62 23.23
N ALA A 185 5.31 -5.65 23.28
CA ALA A 185 5.04 -4.27 22.88
C ALA A 185 4.67 -4.17 21.40
N GLY A 186 5.39 -4.85 20.50
CA GLY A 186 5.03 -4.93 19.08
C GLY A 186 3.67 -5.61 18.86
N ALA A 187 3.43 -6.75 19.52
CA ALA A 187 2.19 -7.51 19.41
C ALA A 187 0.96 -6.77 19.97
N SER A 188 1.15 -5.86 20.92
CA SER A 188 0.07 -4.98 21.40
C SER A 188 -0.44 -4.00 20.32
N GLN A 189 0.35 -3.75 19.28
CA GLN A 189 -0.02 -2.88 18.16
C GLN A 189 -0.39 -3.67 16.91
N ASN A 190 -0.06 -4.96 16.89
CA ASN A 190 -0.31 -5.84 15.77
C ASN A 190 -0.55 -7.28 16.25
N PRO A 191 -1.81 -7.74 16.26
CA PRO A 191 -2.14 -9.10 16.69
C PRO A 191 -1.41 -10.20 15.92
N GLY A 192 -0.95 -9.94 14.69
CA GLY A 192 -0.15 -10.88 13.90
C GLY A 192 1.19 -11.24 14.54
N LEU A 193 1.75 -10.37 15.38
CA LEU A 193 2.98 -10.63 16.12
C LEU A 193 2.76 -11.47 17.40
N ILE A 194 1.51 -11.75 17.80
CA ILE A 194 1.23 -12.64 18.95
C ILE A 194 1.81 -14.03 18.70
N LEU A 195 1.63 -14.56 17.49
CA LEU A 195 2.18 -15.86 17.11
C LEU A 195 3.72 -15.85 17.13
N VAL A 196 4.33 -14.76 16.68
CA VAL A 196 5.79 -14.58 16.76
C VAL A 196 6.24 -14.61 18.22
N ALA A 197 5.61 -13.83 19.10
CA ALA A 197 5.93 -13.80 20.52
C ALA A 197 5.77 -15.18 21.19
N ALA A 198 4.67 -15.90 20.89
CA ALA A 198 4.40 -17.23 21.42
C ALA A 198 5.46 -18.25 20.97
N LEU A 199 5.85 -18.24 19.69
CA LEU A 199 6.90 -19.12 19.16
C LEU A 199 8.24 -18.87 19.86
N PHE A 200 8.61 -17.61 20.05
CA PHE A 200 9.83 -17.26 20.79
C PHE A 200 9.76 -17.67 22.25
N ALA A 201 8.63 -17.48 22.93
CA ALA A 201 8.46 -17.94 24.32
C ALA A 201 8.58 -19.47 24.45
N ALA A 202 7.92 -20.21 23.56
CA ALA A 202 7.96 -21.67 23.54
C ALA A 202 9.37 -22.18 23.23
N TRP A 203 9.96 -21.72 22.12
CA TRP A 203 11.30 -22.13 21.70
C TRP A 203 12.35 -21.76 22.74
N GLY A 204 12.30 -20.53 23.27
CA GLY A 204 13.22 -20.09 24.31
C GLY A 204 13.18 -20.97 25.56
N SER A 205 12.00 -21.47 25.92
CA SER A 205 11.80 -22.37 27.05
C SER A 205 12.27 -23.80 26.77
N ILE A 206 12.08 -24.29 25.53
CA ILE A 206 12.52 -25.63 25.10
C ILE A 206 14.05 -25.70 24.95
N GLU A 207 14.64 -24.70 24.27
CA GLU A 207 16.09 -24.63 24.01
C GLU A 207 16.90 -24.61 25.31
N ARG A 208 16.38 -23.95 26.35
CA ARG A 208 17.04 -23.83 27.66
C ARG A 208 16.01 -23.94 28.80
N PRO A 209 15.68 -25.16 29.24
CA PRO A 209 14.67 -25.38 30.28
C PRO A 209 14.94 -24.62 31.59
N ALA A 210 16.21 -24.38 31.93
CA ALA A 210 16.60 -23.55 33.08
C ALA A 210 16.03 -22.11 33.03
N ARG A 211 15.67 -21.58 31.85
CA ARG A 211 14.99 -20.28 31.72
C ARG A 211 13.63 -20.30 32.42
N LEU A 212 12.93 -21.42 32.47
CA LEU A 212 11.64 -21.53 33.17
C LEU A 212 11.74 -21.25 34.66
N MET A 213 12.92 -21.44 35.27
CA MET A 213 13.19 -21.13 36.69
C MET A 213 13.82 -19.73 36.88
N CYS A 214 14.18 -19.05 35.79
CA CYS A 214 14.84 -17.75 35.84
C CYS A 214 13.80 -16.63 35.98
N ARG A 215 13.82 -15.91 37.12
CA ARG A 215 12.91 -14.77 37.36
C ARG A 215 12.95 -13.70 36.27
N ARG A 216 14.12 -13.46 35.65
CA ARG A 216 14.27 -12.49 34.54
C ARG A 216 13.55 -12.93 33.26
N TRP A 217 13.52 -14.24 32.99
CA TRP A 217 12.76 -14.79 31.86
C TRP A 217 11.26 -14.77 32.16
N GLN A 218 10.86 -15.25 33.33
CA GLN A 218 9.46 -15.27 33.78
C GLN A 218 8.85 -13.86 33.76
N SER A 219 9.53 -12.88 34.34
CA SER A 219 9.10 -11.47 34.29
C SER A 219 8.99 -10.96 32.86
N GLY A 220 9.98 -11.23 32.01
CA GLY A 220 9.92 -10.85 30.59
C GLY A 220 8.72 -11.43 29.85
N VAL A 221 8.44 -12.72 30.04
CA VAL A 221 7.28 -13.41 29.42
C VAL A 221 5.95 -12.89 29.99
N LEU A 222 5.86 -12.71 31.30
CA LEU A 222 4.64 -12.18 31.95
C LEU A 222 4.36 -10.74 31.53
N THR A 223 5.38 -9.88 31.47
CA THR A 223 5.24 -8.52 30.96
C THR A 223 4.85 -8.51 29.49
N ALA A 224 5.42 -9.39 28.66
CA ALA A 224 5.02 -9.52 27.26
C ALA A 224 3.55 -9.93 27.12
N ALA A 225 3.10 -10.92 27.89
CA ALA A 225 1.71 -11.36 27.93
C ALA A 225 0.79 -10.22 28.40
N ALA A 226 1.17 -9.46 29.42
CA ALA A 226 0.41 -8.31 29.89
C ALA A 226 0.28 -7.23 28.80
N LEU A 227 1.36 -6.91 28.06
CA LEU A 227 1.31 -5.96 26.95
C LEU A 227 0.42 -6.44 25.80
N ILE A 228 0.44 -7.73 25.48
CA ILE A 228 -0.43 -8.34 24.45
C ILE A 228 -1.90 -8.28 24.87
N LEU A 229 -2.19 -8.65 26.12
CA LEU A 229 -3.56 -8.74 26.63
C LEU A 229 -4.16 -7.37 26.96
N MET A 230 -3.34 -6.34 27.18
CA MET A 230 -3.80 -5.03 27.61
C MET A 230 -4.75 -4.37 26.59
N PRO A 231 -4.41 -4.24 25.29
CA PRO A 231 -5.35 -3.71 24.31
C PRO A 231 -6.57 -4.62 24.11
N ALA A 232 -6.37 -5.94 24.05
CA ALA A 232 -7.48 -6.87 23.88
C ALA A 232 -8.48 -6.81 25.04
N GLY A 233 -7.98 -6.76 26.28
CA GLY A 233 -8.79 -6.59 27.48
C GLY A 233 -9.52 -5.24 27.51
N TYR A 234 -8.85 -4.16 27.08
CA TYR A 234 -9.46 -2.84 26.94
C TYR A 234 -10.66 -2.85 25.99
N TYR A 235 -10.51 -3.41 24.79
CA TYR A 235 -11.59 -3.44 23.81
C TYR A 235 -12.68 -4.46 24.15
N LEU A 236 -12.34 -5.60 24.76
CA LEU A 236 -13.36 -6.54 25.26
C LEU A 236 -14.23 -5.88 26.33
N TRP A 237 -13.61 -5.11 27.22
CA TRP A 237 -14.34 -4.41 28.27
C TRP A 237 -15.24 -3.31 27.71
N ARG A 238 -14.76 -2.50 26.76
CA ARG A 238 -15.52 -1.34 26.24
C ARG A 238 -16.48 -1.67 25.09
N LEU A 239 -16.03 -2.45 24.12
CA LEU A 239 -16.72 -2.74 22.86
C LEU A 239 -17.31 -4.17 22.81
N GLY A 240 -16.91 -5.06 23.73
CA GLY A 240 -17.29 -6.48 23.66
C GLY A 240 -16.56 -7.25 22.56
N LEU A 241 -15.50 -6.68 21.98
CA LEU A 241 -14.71 -7.27 20.89
C LEU A 241 -13.22 -7.33 21.28
N PRO A 242 -12.46 -8.37 20.87
CA PRO A 242 -11.03 -8.48 21.19
C PRO A 242 -10.15 -7.46 20.46
N SER A 243 -10.63 -6.91 19.35
CA SER A 243 -9.92 -5.90 18.56
C SER A 243 -10.94 -5.11 17.72
N PRO A 244 -10.77 -3.78 17.57
CA PRO A 244 -11.56 -3.01 16.61
C PRO A 244 -11.33 -3.45 15.16
N LEU A 245 -10.18 -4.07 14.88
CA LEU A 245 -9.80 -4.53 13.54
C LEU A 245 -10.37 -5.91 13.18
N THR A 246 -11.17 -6.54 14.04
CA THR A 246 -11.73 -7.88 13.76
C THR A 246 -12.56 -7.90 12.46
N ALA A 247 -13.26 -6.82 12.14
CA ALA A 247 -14.02 -6.69 10.89
C ALA A 247 -13.12 -6.54 9.64
N SER A 248 -11.87 -6.11 9.81
CA SER A 248 -10.90 -5.90 8.73
C SER A 248 -10.02 -7.14 8.46
N THR A 249 -10.29 -8.25 9.15
CA THR A 249 -9.56 -9.51 8.99
C THR A 249 -10.51 -10.62 8.59
N ALA A 250 -10.19 -11.36 7.52
CA ALA A 250 -10.86 -12.61 7.22
C ALA A 250 -10.32 -13.70 8.15
N THR A 251 -11.18 -14.54 8.71
CA THR A 251 -10.76 -15.71 9.48
C THR A 251 -10.67 -16.92 8.54
N ARG A 252 -9.58 -17.04 7.77
CA ARG A 252 -9.41 -18.13 6.80
C ARG A 252 -7.98 -18.65 6.72
N TRP A 253 -7.81 -19.81 6.09
CA TRP A 253 -6.47 -20.26 5.70
C TRP A 253 -6.02 -19.41 4.49
N PRO A 254 -4.92 -18.65 4.61
CA PRO A 254 -4.43 -17.86 3.50
C PRO A 254 -3.80 -18.81 2.48
N GLY A 255 -4.08 -18.59 1.20
CA GLY A 255 -3.39 -19.32 0.14
C GLY A 255 -1.90 -18.98 0.12
N ILE A 256 -1.09 -19.76 -0.60
CA ILE A 256 0.35 -19.46 -0.73
C ILE A 256 0.59 -18.09 -1.36
N PHE A 257 -0.22 -17.71 -2.35
CA PHE A 257 -0.17 -16.38 -2.97
C PHE A 257 -0.60 -15.27 -1.99
N ASP A 258 -1.51 -15.57 -1.06
CA ASP A 258 -1.88 -14.63 -0.02
C ASP A 258 -0.70 -14.33 0.90
N ALA A 259 -0.07 -15.39 1.38
CA ALA A 259 1.05 -15.30 2.30
C ALA A 259 2.27 -14.63 1.65
N LEU A 260 2.58 -14.97 0.39
CA LEU A 260 3.76 -14.44 -0.32
C LEU A 260 3.57 -13.05 -0.92
N PHE A 261 2.34 -12.51 -0.94
CA PHE A 261 2.02 -11.22 -1.53
C PHE A 261 2.98 -10.07 -1.11
N PRO A 262 3.31 -9.87 0.18
CA PRO A 262 4.22 -8.79 0.59
C PRO A 262 5.65 -8.93 0.04
N ILE A 263 6.03 -10.13 -0.41
CA ILE A 263 7.36 -10.39 -0.94
C ILE A 263 7.37 -10.26 -2.47
N THR A 264 6.41 -10.90 -3.14
CA THR A 264 6.48 -11.17 -4.58
C THR A 264 5.65 -10.23 -5.45
N ASP A 265 4.72 -9.45 -4.87
CA ASP A 265 3.87 -8.57 -5.66
C ASP A 265 4.69 -7.56 -6.46
N VAL A 266 4.37 -7.39 -7.74
CA VAL A 266 5.14 -6.52 -8.66
C VAL A 266 4.90 -5.04 -8.42
N THR A 267 3.90 -4.70 -7.61
CA THR A 267 3.46 -3.34 -7.35
C THR A 267 3.87 -2.85 -5.97
N MET A 268 3.90 -3.73 -4.97
CA MET A 268 4.24 -3.37 -3.59
C MET A 268 5.11 -4.40 -2.86
N GLY A 269 5.51 -5.48 -3.51
CA GLY A 269 6.32 -6.53 -2.91
C GLY A 269 7.77 -6.12 -2.70
N LEU A 270 8.40 -6.73 -1.68
CA LEU A 270 9.77 -6.48 -1.28
C LEU A 270 10.78 -6.68 -2.42
N MET A 271 10.57 -7.69 -3.26
CA MET A 271 11.49 -8.04 -4.36
C MET A 271 11.62 -6.93 -5.40
N VAL A 272 10.52 -6.26 -5.73
CA VAL A 272 10.50 -5.21 -6.75
C VAL A 272 10.80 -3.84 -6.14
N ARG A 273 10.24 -3.55 -4.95
CA ARG A 273 10.33 -2.23 -4.34
C ARG A 273 11.62 -2.00 -3.55
N TYR A 274 12.21 -3.06 -3.00
CA TYR A 274 13.48 -2.95 -2.29
C TYR A 274 14.47 -4.10 -2.59
N PRO A 275 14.92 -4.24 -3.86
CA PRO A 275 15.86 -5.29 -4.28
C PRO A 275 17.16 -5.38 -3.46
N PRO A 276 17.81 -4.28 -3.01
CA PRO A 276 19.08 -4.37 -2.29
C PRO A 276 19.01 -5.26 -1.04
N TYR A 277 17.89 -5.22 -0.32
CA TYR A 277 17.70 -6.05 0.88
C TYR A 277 17.49 -7.51 0.55
N VAL A 278 16.66 -7.80 -0.46
CA VAL A 278 16.45 -9.18 -0.94
C VAL A 278 17.76 -9.79 -1.41
N LEU A 279 18.55 -9.02 -2.18
CA LEU A 279 19.88 -9.43 -2.60
C LEU A 279 20.80 -9.70 -1.40
N ALA A 280 20.76 -8.85 -0.37
CA ALA A 280 21.56 -9.06 0.83
C ALA A 280 21.19 -10.36 1.58
N VAL A 281 19.89 -10.62 1.75
CA VAL A 281 19.39 -11.86 2.36
C VAL A 281 19.80 -13.08 1.52
N ALA A 282 19.65 -13.01 0.20
CA ALA A 282 20.03 -14.10 -0.71
C ALA A 282 21.54 -14.37 -0.70
N VAL A 283 22.37 -13.31 -0.71
CA VAL A 283 23.83 -13.42 -0.63
C VAL A 283 24.26 -14.01 0.72
N ALA A 284 23.67 -13.56 1.82
CA ALA A 284 23.94 -14.10 3.16
C ALA A 284 23.58 -15.59 3.25
N ALA A 285 22.38 -15.97 2.82
CA ALA A 285 21.92 -17.36 2.79
C ALA A 285 22.81 -18.24 1.89
N GLY A 286 23.06 -17.80 0.65
CA GLY A 286 23.86 -18.54 -0.32
C GLY A 286 25.33 -18.67 0.11
N TRP A 287 25.88 -17.66 0.77
CA TRP A 287 27.23 -17.72 1.36
C TRP A 287 27.30 -18.77 2.47
N LEU A 288 26.41 -18.67 3.47
CA LEU A 288 26.38 -19.59 4.60
C LEU A 288 26.12 -21.03 4.14
N ALA A 289 25.18 -21.24 3.22
CA ALA A 289 24.90 -22.57 2.67
C ALA A 289 26.11 -23.21 1.98
N ARG A 290 26.92 -22.41 1.26
CA ARG A 290 28.08 -22.91 0.50
C ARG A 290 29.36 -23.05 1.32
N ARG A 291 29.57 -22.19 2.33
CA ARG A 291 30.87 -22.05 3.01
C ARG A 291 30.81 -22.34 4.51
N GLU A 292 29.66 -22.13 5.15
CA GLU A 292 29.53 -22.14 6.62
C GLU A 292 28.19 -22.77 7.06
N LEU A 293 27.84 -23.94 6.49
CA LEU A 293 26.53 -24.57 6.67
C LEU A 293 26.16 -24.81 8.14
N SER A 294 27.16 -25.04 9.00
CA SER A 294 26.95 -25.20 10.45
C SER A 294 26.33 -23.96 11.10
N ARG A 295 26.64 -22.76 10.61
CA ARG A 295 26.04 -21.50 11.10
C ARG A 295 24.61 -21.32 10.65
N LEU A 296 24.27 -21.81 9.45
CA LEU A 296 22.88 -21.80 8.96
C LEU A 296 21.97 -22.72 9.79
N ARG A 297 22.55 -23.73 10.44
CA ARG A 297 21.88 -24.65 11.37
C ARG A 297 21.71 -24.08 12.78
N ASP A 298 22.08 -22.82 13.02
CA ASP A 298 21.81 -22.15 14.30
C ASP A 298 20.30 -22.21 14.59
N PRO A 299 19.88 -22.76 15.74
CA PRO A 299 18.45 -22.89 16.02
C PRO A 299 17.70 -21.55 16.04
N PHE A 300 18.39 -20.44 16.31
CA PHE A 300 17.79 -19.11 16.26
C PHE A 300 17.37 -18.71 14.82
N ILE A 301 18.10 -19.17 13.80
CA ILE A 301 17.69 -18.99 12.39
C ILE A 301 16.42 -19.81 12.13
N ALA A 302 16.34 -21.05 12.60
CA ALA A 302 15.14 -21.86 12.44
C ALA A 302 13.91 -21.21 13.11
N THR A 303 14.05 -20.70 14.34
CA THR A 303 12.97 -19.97 15.04
C THR A 303 12.52 -18.74 14.26
N THR A 304 13.44 -17.97 13.68
CA THR A 304 13.08 -16.78 12.89
C THR A 304 12.42 -17.11 11.56
N VAL A 305 12.81 -18.22 10.92
CA VAL A 305 12.10 -18.73 9.73
C VAL A 305 10.68 -19.14 10.08
N LEU A 306 10.47 -19.87 11.18
CA LEU A 306 9.13 -20.23 11.65
C LEU A 306 8.29 -19.00 12.01
N ALA A 307 8.91 -18.00 12.66
CA ALA A 307 8.26 -16.73 12.95
C ALA A 307 7.90 -15.96 11.66
N ALA A 308 8.75 -15.99 10.62
CA ALA A 308 8.45 -15.39 9.33
C ALA A 308 7.27 -16.08 8.65
N LEU A 309 7.21 -17.41 8.68
CA LEU A 309 6.07 -18.16 8.16
C LEU A 309 4.78 -17.85 8.94
N ALA A 310 4.84 -17.75 10.26
CA ALA A 310 3.70 -17.37 11.10
C ALA A 310 3.24 -15.92 10.81
N LEU A 311 4.17 -14.99 10.63
CA LEU A 311 3.86 -13.62 10.26
C LEU A 311 3.28 -13.53 8.85
N LEU A 312 3.83 -14.26 7.87
CA LEU A 312 3.28 -14.38 6.51
C LEU A 312 1.84 -14.91 6.52
N TRP A 313 1.56 -15.89 7.37
CA TRP A 313 0.20 -16.37 7.59
C TRP A 313 -0.72 -15.29 8.16
N ALA A 314 -0.26 -14.55 9.17
CA ALA A 314 -1.04 -13.49 9.79
C ALA A 314 -1.32 -12.31 8.86
N VAL A 315 -0.33 -11.88 8.07
CA VAL A 315 -0.49 -10.79 7.09
C VAL A 315 -1.28 -11.23 5.85
N GLY A 316 -1.56 -12.53 5.68
CA GLY A 316 -2.48 -13.03 4.66
C GLY A 316 -3.97 -12.84 5.01
N GLN A 317 -4.28 -12.52 6.28
CA GLN A 317 -5.65 -12.41 6.80
C GLN A 317 -6.37 -11.08 6.52
N PRO A 318 -5.70 -9.90 6.51
CA PRO A 318 -6.36 -8.64 6.21
C PRO A 318 -7.15 -8.69 4.90
N VAL A 319 -8.39 -8.19 4.95
CA VAL A 319 -9.29 -8.14 3.79
C VAL A 319 -8.75 -7.19 2.72
N SER A 320 -8.12 -6.11 3.18
CA SER A 320 -7.39 -5.13 2.38
C SER A 320 -5.89 -5.27 2.63
N GLN A 321 -5.11 -5.31 1.55
CA GLN A 321 -3.64 -5.25 1.61
C GLN A 321 -3.07 -3.96 1.03
N ASN A 322 -3.83 -3.26 0.18
CA ASN A 322 -3.40 -2.02 -0.43
C ASN A 322 -3.71 -0.84 0.50
N HIS A 323 -3.12 -0.88 1.68
CA HIS A 323 -3.35 0.15 2.68
C HIS A 323 -2.65 1.47 2.29
N GLY A 324 -3.26 2.60 2.65
CA GLY A 324 -2.59 3.89 2.70
C GLY A 324 -1.37 3.91 3.62
N GLY A 325 -0.68 5.05 3.75
CA GLY A 325 0.43 5.13 4.71
C GLY A 325 1.69 4.37 4.30
N SER A 326 1.88 4.17 2.99
CA SER A 326 3.09 3.56 2.46
C SER A 326 3.62 4.32 1.24
N PRO A 327 4.95 4.41 1.08
CA PRO A 327 5.54 5.17 -0.03
C PRO A 327 5.42 4.46 -1.37
N ASP A 328 5.07 3.15 -1.36
CA ASP A 328 4.96 2.24 -2.50
C ASP A 328 5.18 0.75 -2.13
N LEU A 329 5.79 0.49 -0.97
CA LEU A 329 6.11 -0.85 -0.44
C LEU A 329 5.05 -1.27 0.57
N SER A 330 4.61 -2.53 0.52
CA SER A 330 3.71 -3.07 1.54
C SER A 330 4.29 -2.93 2.94
N ARG A 331 3.50 -2.47 3.92
CA ARG A 331 3.97 -2.37 5.30
C ARG A 331 4.25 -3.76 5.89
N TYR A 332 3.53 -4.78 5.43
CA TYR A 332 3.77 -6.19 5.78
C TYR A 332 5.16 -6.65 5.33
N ALA A 333 5.65 -6.17 4.19
CA ALA A 333 7.00 -6.46 3.71
C ALA A 333 8.05 -5.90 4.66
N LEU A 334 7.83 -4.68 5.14
CA LEU A 334 8.70 -4.01 6.11
C LEU A 334 8.78 -4.80 7.42
N TRP A 335 7.65 -5.31 7.92
CA TRP A 335 7.59 -6.08 9.17
C TRP A 335 8.34 -7.41 9.09
N LEU A 336 8.49 -7.99 7.90
CA LEU A 336 9.26 -9.22 7.69
C LEU A 336 10.78 -8.99 7.74
N MET A 337 11.25 -7.78 7.41
CA MET A 337 12.67 -7.50 7.29
C MET A 337 13.46 -7.83 8.56
N PRO A 338 13.07 -7.41 9.78
CA PRO A 338 13.79 -7.77 10.99
C PRO A 338 14.08 -9.27 11.15
N LEU A 339 13.20 -10.16 10.67
CA LEU A 339 13.34 -11.61 10.84
C LEU A 339 14.55 -12.19 10.10
N ALA A 340 15.14 -11.47 9.14
CA ALA A 340 16.39 -11.87 8.50
C ALA A 340 17.65 -11.46 9.31
N LEU A 341 17.53 -10.68 10.40
CA LEU A 341 18.68 -10.21 11.16
C LEU A 341 19.61 -11.33 11.67
N PRO A 342 19.13 -12.48 12.20
CA PRO A 342 20.04 -13.54 12.65
C PRO A 342 20.88 -14.11 11.51
N LEU A 343 20.28 -14.28 10.33
CA LEU A 343 20.99 -14.72 9.12
C LEU A 343 22.07 -13.70 8.70
N LEU A 344 21.70 -12.42 8.64
CA LEU A 344 22.61 -11.33 8.29
C LEU A 344 23.76 -11.20 9.29
N GLN A 345 23.49 -11.41 10.59
CA GLN A 345 24.52 -11.45 11.62
C GLN A 345 25.50 -12.61 11.41
N GLN A 346 25.01 -13.83 11.16
CA GLN A 346 25.87 -15.00 10.94
C GLN A 346 26.76 -14.85 9.71
N ALA A 347 26.25 -14.25 8.62
CA ALA A 347 27.04 -13.96 7.43
C ALA A 347 28.12 -12.89 7.69
N GLY A 348 27.78 -11.85 8.46
CA GLY A 348 28.72 -10.77 8.77
C GLY A 348 29.81 -11.11 9.78
N THR A 349 29.64 -12.18 10.55
CA THR A 349 30.69 -12.73 11.44
C THR A 349 31.54 -13.81 10.78
N SER A 350 31.39 -14.03 9.46
CA SER A 350 32.23 -14.96 8.71
C SER A 350 33.70 -14.59 8.86
N THR A 351 34.59 -15.59 8.91
CA THR A 351 36.04 -15.36 8.98
C THR A 351 36.62 -14.92 7.65
N HIS A 352 35.88 -15.12 6.55
CA HIS A 352 36.31 -14.72 5.22
C HIS A 352 36.09 -13.21 5.01
N PRO A 353 37.01 -12.48 4.35
CA PRO A 353 36.88 -11.03 4.16
C PRO A 353 35.80 -10.63 3.14
N LEU A 354 35.43 -11.54 2.23
CA LEU A 354 34.47 -11.23 1.15
C LEU A 354 33.07 -10.83 1.67
N PRO A 355 32.42 -11.56 2.60
CA PRO A 355 31.17 -11.13 3.23
C PRO A 355 31.19 -9.72 3.80
N ALA A 356 32.29 -9.29 4.43
CA ALA A 356 32.40 -7.93 4.95
C ALA A 356 32.36 -6.89 3.81
N ARG A 357 33.05 -7.15 2.69
CA ARG A 357 33.05 -6.27 1.50
C ARG A 357 31.68 -6.24 0.81
N LEU A 358 31.06 -7.40 0.65
CA LEU A 358 29.71 -7.52 0.06
C LEU A 358 28.69 -6.79 0.94
N GLY A 359 28.74 -6.99 2.25
CA GLY A 359 27.87 -6.30 3.20
C GLY A 359 28.03 -4.79 3.14
N LEU A 360 29.26 -4.28 3.04
CA LEU A 360 29.52 -2.84 2.88
C LEU A 360 28.97 -2.31 1.55
N GLY A 361 29.23 -3.00 0.43
CA GLY A 361 28.72 -2.61 -0.88
C GLY A 361 27.19 -2.58 -0.92
N LEU A 362 26.55 -3.59 -0.33
CA LEU A 362 25.09 -3.67 -0.20
C LEU A 362 24.54 -2.58 0.72
N ALA A 363 25.24 -2.24 1.82
CA ALA A 363 24.84 -1.16 2.72
C ALA A 363 24.91 0.21 2.02
N VAL A 364 25.96 0.47 1.25
CA VAL A 364 26.07 1.70 0.45
C VAL A 364 24.97 1.77 -0.61
N LEU A 365 24.74 0.67 -1.34
CA LEU A 365 23.66 0.57 -2.33
C LEU A 365 22.28 0.78 -1.68
N SER A 366 22.05 0.16 -0.53
CA SER A 366 20.83 0.28 0.28
C SER A 366 20.60 1.72 0.73
N ALA A 367 21.63 2.41 1.26
CA ALA A 367 21.56 3.82 1.63
C ALA A 367 21.24 4.73 0.44
N ALA A 368 21.94 4.55 -0.67
CA ALA A 368 21.72 5.34 -1.90
C ALA A 368 20.32 5.11 -2.48
N TRP A 369 19.88 3.85 -2.57
CA TRP A 369 18.55 3.50 -3.02
C TRP A 369 17.47 4.14 -2.15
N THR A 370 17.63 4.07 -0.83
CA THR A 370 16.67 4.62 0.12
C THR A 370 16.55 6.14 -0.01
N LEU A 371 17.66 6.87 -0.17
CA LEU A 371 17.64 8.32 -0.34
C LEU A 371 16.93 8.75 -1.65
N VAL A 372 17.03 7.95 -2.71
CA VAL A 372 16.43 8.28 -4.02
C VAL A 372 14.98 7.80 -4.13
N ALA A 373 14.71 6.56 -3.73
CA ALA A 373 13.41 5.93 -3.90
C ALA A 373 12.46 6.18 -2.72
N PHE A 374 12.97 6.49 -1.53
CA PHE A 374 12.17 6.68 -0.32
C PHE A 374 12.54 7.96 0.46
N PRO A 375 12.70 9.13 -0.20
CA PRO A 375 12.90 10.38 0.54
C PRO A 375 11.66 10.68 1.39
N LEU A 376 11.83 11.28 2.58
CA LEU A 376 10.72 11.54 3.51
C LEU A 376 9.63 12.43 2.92
N SER A 377 10.02 13.35 2.02
CA SER A 377 9.10 14.24 1.32
C SER A 377 8.22 13.52 0.29
N ARG A 378 8.50 12.23 -0.01
CA ARG A 378 7.70 11.45 -0.95
C ARG A 378 6.28 11.27 -0.39
N PRO A 379 5.23 11.57 -1.17
CA PRO A 379 3.86 11.27 -0.76
C PRO A 379 3.62 9.75 -0.70
N GLU A 380 2.49 9.34 -0.14
CA GLU A 380 2.05 7.95 -0.26
C GLU A 380 1.82 7.57 -1.74
N GLY A 381 2.13 6.32 -2.07
CA GLY A 381 2.16 5.82 -3.46
C GLY A 381 1.26 4.61 -3.70
N HIS A 382 0.39 4.25 -2.76
CA HIS A 382 -0.39 3.01 -2.83
C HIS A 382 -1.42 2.99 -3.96
N LEU A 383 -1.83 4.15 -4.49
CA LEU A 383 -2.79 4.30 -5.59
C LEU A 383 -2.16 4.36 -6.99
N GLN A 384 -0.84 4.14 -7.12
CA GLN A 384 -0.16 4.22 -8.42
C GLN A 384 0.58 2.91 -8.72
N PRO A 385 0.44 2.29 -9.91
CA PRO A 385 1.22 1.10 -10.24
C PRO A 385 2.72 1.40 -10.36
N THR A 386 3.56 0.39 -10.12
CA THR A 386 4.98 0.50 -10.54
C THR A 386 5.06 0.58 -12.05
N ARG A 387 6.13 1.18 -12.57
CA ARG A 387 6.46 1.07 -14.00
C ARG A 387 6.57 -0.38 -14.47
N LEU A 388 7.09 -1.26 -13.61
CA LEU A 388 7.20 -2.69 -13.93
C LEU A 388 5.82 -3.36 -13.98
N ALA A 389 4.93 -3.07 -13.03
CA ALA A 389 3.58 -3.60 -13.00
C ALA A 389 2.76 -3.09 -14.19
N ASP A 390 2.80 -1.79 -14.48
CA ASP A 390 2.16 -1.21 -15.67
C ASP A 390 2.67 -1.88 -16.96
N TRP A 391 3.99 -2.02 -17.11
CA TRP A 391 4.57 -2.72 -18.25
C TRP A 391 4.12 -4.19 -18.33
N LEU A 392 4.14 -4.92 -17.21
CA LEU A 392 3.69 -6.32 -17.16
C LEU A 392 2.22 -6.44 -17.52
N TRP A 393 1.35 -5.62 -16.94
CA TRP A 393 -0.09 -5.69 -17.19
C TRP A 393 -0.46 -5.32 -18.62
N ARG A 394 0.34 -4.46 -19.27
CA ARG A 394 0.11 -4.03 -20.67
C ARG A 394 0.70 -4.98 -21.71
N GLN A 395 1.93 -5.46 -21.48
CA GLN A 395 2.68 -6.27 -22.46
C GLN A 395 2.53 -7.76 -22.23
N HIS A 396 2.38 -8.17 -20.97
CA HIS A 396 2.29 -9.57 -20.55
C HIS A 396 1.17 -9.76 -19.53
N PRO A 397 -0.09 -9.42 -19.86
CA PRO A 397 -1.21 -9.41 -18.91
C PRO A 397 -1.38 -10.75 -18.17
N MET A 398 -1.04 -11.88 -18.78
CA MET A 398 -1.15 -13.21 -18.16
C MET A 398 -0.03 -13.55 -17.15
N TRP A 399 1.04 -12.75 -17.03
CA TRP A 399 2.19 -13.12 -16.19
C TRP A 399 2.03 -12.76 -14.72
N SER A 400 1.10 -11.86 -14.39
CA SER A 400 0.88 -11.44 -13.01
C SER A 400 -0.55 -10.95 -12.86
N ASP A 401 -1.37 -11.73 -12.16
CA ASP A 401 -2.69 -11.32 -11.67
C ASP A 401 -2.54 -10.79 -10.24
N PRO A 402 -2.38 -9.46 -10.06
CA PRO A 402 -2.35 -8.87 -8.72
C PRO A 402 -3.67 -9.15 -7.99
N ARG A 403 -3.74 -8.82 -6.70
CA ARG A 403 -5.02 -8.88 -5.99
C ARG A 403 -6.02 -7.90 -6.64
N PRO A 404 -7.29 -8.28 -6.83
CA PRO A 404 -8.32 -7.42 -7.42
C PRO A 404 -8.36 -6.01 -6.81
N GLU A 405 -8.30 -5.91 -5.48
CA GLU A 405 -8.16 -4.64 -4.75
C GLU A 405 -6.99 -3.80 -5.25
N VAL A 406 -5.76 -4.35 -5.20
CA VAL A 406 -4.52 -3.65 -5.54
C VAL A 406 -4.56 -3.18 -6.99
N PHE A 407 -5.11 -4.01 -7.89
CA PHE A 407 -5.30 -3.62 -9.28
C PHE A 407 -6.33 -2.51 -9.44
N ALA A 408 -7.49 -2.67 -8.79
CA ALA A 408 -8.61 -1.78 -8.94
C ALA A 408 -8.29 -0.37 -8.43
N GLU A 409 -7.74 -0.27 -7.22
CA GLU A 409 -7.38 1.01 -6.60
C GLU A 409 -6.26 1.72 -7.38
N ARG A 410 -5.30 0.97 -7.91
CA ARG A 410 -4.18 1.56 -8.66
C ARG A 410 -4.54 2.00 -10.07
N LEU A 411 -5.49 1.35 -10.73
CA LEU A 411 -5.96 1.79 -12.05
C LEU A 411 -7.10 2.81 -11.97
N SER A 412 -7.90 2.79 -10.90
CA SER A 412 -8.90 3.84 -10.66
C SER A 412 -8.35 5.07 -9.93
N HIS A 413 -7.16 4.96 -9.33
CA HIS A 413 -6.56 5.97 -8.47
C HIS A 413 -7.48 6.41 -7.31
N ALA A 414 -8.29 5.49 -6.81
CA ALA A 414 -9.32 5.74 -5.82
C ALA A 414 -9.37 4.65 -4.75
N GLU A 415 -9.70 5.06 -3.53
CA GLU A 415 -9.99 4.21 -2.38
C GLU A 415 -11.29 4.74 -1.75
N PRO A 416 -12.39 3.95 -1.69
CA PRO A 416 -12.51 2.58 -2.18
C PRO A 416 -12.37 2.45 -3.70
N ALA A 417 -11.99 1.25 -4.16
CA ALA A 417 -11.68 0.99 -5.55
C ALA A 417 -12.90 1.14 -6.47
N VAL A 418 -12.72 1.72 -7.66
CA VAL A 418 -13.76 1.76 -8.69
C VAL A 418 -13.63 0.54 -9.61
N VAL A 419 -14.72 -0.22 -9.76
CA VAL A 419 -14.78 -1.45 -10.59
C VAL A 419 -16.02 -1.45 -11.50
N PRO A 420 -15.98 -2.06 -12.69
CA PRO A 420 -14.82 -2.65 -13.34
C PRO A 420 -13.78 -1.59 -13.72
N THR A 421 -12.53 -2.01 -13.93
CA THR A 421 -11.43 -1.13 -14.37
C THR A 421 -10.45 -1.90 -15.26
N GLY A 422 -9.54 -1.21 -15.94
CA GLY A 422 -8.59 -1.85 -16.84
C GLY A 422 -7.49 -0.92 -17.29
N THR A 423 -6.40 -1.52 -17.73
CA THR A 423 -5.25 -0.81 -18.32
C THR A 423 -5.68 0.10 -19.47
N VAL A 424 -4.90 1.14 -19.74
CA VAL A 424 -5.22 2.16 -20.76
C VAL A 424 -5.34 1.61 -22.18
N ASP A 425 -4.76 0.45 -22.47
CA ASP A 425 -4.86 -0.26 -23.75
C ASP A 425 -5.73 -1.52 -23.66
N CYS A 426 -6.45 -1.69 -22.56
CA CYS A 426 -7.31 -2.83 -22.26
C CYS A 426 -6.60 -4.18 -22.40
N ALA A 427 -5.28 -4.23 -22.22
CA ALA A 427 -4.53 -5.49 -22.20
C ALA A 427 -4.93 -6.39 -21.02
N LYS A 428 -5.18 -5.76 -19.87
CA LYS A 428 -5.73 -6.39 -18.67
C LYS A 428 -6.92 -5.58 -18.17
N VAL A 429 -8.02 -6.28 -17.90
CA VAL A 429 -9.26 -5.71 -17.39
C VAL A 429 -9.72 -6.52 -16.18
N LEU A 430 -10.16 -5.85 -15.12
CA LEU A 430 -10.84 -6.46 -13.99
C LEU A 430 -12.34 -6.19 -14.13
N LEU A 431 -13.08 -7.27 -14.37
CA LEU A 431 -14.53 -7.27 -14.48
C LEU A 431 -15.19 -7.43 -13.12
N TYR A 432 -16.38 -6.86 -12.98
CA TYR A 432 -17.27 -7.02 -11.84
C TYR A 432 -18.68 -7.28 -12.39
N GLU A 433 -19.31 -8.38 -11.97
CA GLU A 433 -20.62 -8.82 -12.48
C GLU A 433 -20.67 -8.92 -14.03
N GLY A 434 -19.56 -9.36 -14.64
CA GLY A 434 -19.36 -9.45 -16.10
C GLY A 434 -19.32 -8.12 -16.84
N ALA A 435 -19.44 -7.00 -16.14
CA ALA A 435 -19.39 -5.67 -16.72
C ALA A 435 -17.94 -5.25 -17.02
N TRP A 436 -17.75 -4.57 -18.14
CA TRP A 436 -16.47 -4.01 -18.59
C TRP A 436 -16.40 -2.52 -18.30
N PRO A 437 -15.20 -1.97 -18.04
CA PRO A 437 -15.08 -0.53 -17.87
C PRO A 437 -15.31 0.15 -19.22
N VAL A 438 -15.88 1.35 -19.18
CA VAL A 438 -16.39 2.02 -20.38
C VAL A 438 -15.32 2.33 -21.45
N HIS A 439 -14.05 2.47 -21.06
CA HIS A 439 -12.95 2.63 -22.03
C HIS A 439 -12.55 1.33 -22.72
N CYS A 440 -12.91 0.17 -22.14
CA CYS A 440 -12.65 -1.15 -22.70
C CYS A 440 -13.94 -1.78 -23.21
N LEU A 441 -14.14 -1.70 -24.53
CA LEU A 441 -15.26 -2.41 -25.15
C LEU A 441 -15.07 -3.91 -24.96
N PRO A 442 -16.10 -4.64 -24.48
CA PRO A 442 -16.06 -6.10 -24.43
C PRO A 442 -15.65 -6.63 -25.80
N GLN A 443 -14.88 -7.71 -25.90
CA GLN A 443 -14.66 -8.42 -27.17
C GLN A 443 -15.29 -9.81 -27.14
N ASP A 444 -15.12 -10.50 -26.01
CA ASP A 444 -15.65 -11.84 -25.75
C ASP A 444 -16.79 -11.82 -24.71
N THR A 445 -17.54 -12.93 -24.62
CA THR A 445 -18.47 -13.14 -23.50
C THR A 445 -17.67 -13.69 -22.32
N PRO A 446 -17.68 -13.03 -21.15
CA PRO A 446 -17.08 -13.62 -19.96
C PRO A 446 -17.86 -14.90 -19.57
N PRO A 447 -17.22 -15.92 -18.99
CA PRO A 447 -17.92 -17.11 -18.53
C PRO A 447 -18.91 -16.77 -17.41
N ASP A 448 -19.95 -17.60 -17.22
CA ASP A 448 -21.03 -17.36 -16.24
C ASP A 448 -20.51 -17.09 -14.82
N ALA A 449 -19.38 -17.71 -14.45
CA ALA A 449 -18.74 -17.49 -13.16
C ALA A 449 -18.31 -16.02 -12.92
N CYS A 450 -18.15 -15.22 -13.98
CA CYS A 450 -17.85 -13.80 -13.87
C CYS A 450 -19.07 -12.91 -13.63
N LEU A 451 -20.28 -13.45 -13.78
CA LEU A 451 -21.53 -12.77 -13.49
C LEU A 451 -21.89 -12.86 -11.99
N ASP A 452 -21.17 -13.68 -11.22
CA ASP A 452 -21.35 -13.82 -9.77
C ASP A 452 -20.90 -12.53 -9.04
N PRO A 453 -21.78 -11.85 -8.27
CA PRO A 453 -21.43 -10.62 -7.55
C PRO A 453 -20.40 -10.84 -6.44
N GLN A 454 -20.13 -12.10 -6.07
CA GLN A 454 -19.09 -12.49 -5.10
C GLN A 454 -17.76 -12.84 -5.79
N ARG A 455 -17.57 -12.47 -7.05
CA ARG A 455 -16.35 -12.75 -7.80
C ARG A 455 -15.91 -11.57 -8.64
N PHE A 456 -14.61 -11.48 -8.84
CA PHE A 456 -14.00 -10.69 -9.89
C PHE A 456 -13.52 -11.60 -11.01
N CYS A 457 -13.36 -11.04 -12.20
CA CYS A 457 -12.71 -11.74 -13.29
C CYS A 457 -11.67 -10.87 -13.96
N TYR A 458 -10.44 -11.36 -14.06
CA TYR A 458 -9.47 -10.78 -14.97
C TYR A 458 -9.76 -11.25 -16.39
N ALA A 459 -9.92 -10.30 -17.31
CA ALA A 459 -9.85 -10.54 -18.74
C ALA A 459 -8.45 -10.13 -19.22
N ASN A 460 -7.63 -11.14 -19.53
CA ASN A 460 -6.25 -10.99 -19.97
C ASN A 460 -6.16 -11.15 -21.49
N ARG A 461 -5.82 -10.07 -22.21
CA ARG A 461 -5.70 -10.09 -23.67
C ARG A 461 -4.67 -11.15 -24.09
N THR A 462 -5.07 -12.01 -25.02
CA THR A 462 -4.21 -13.08 -25.55
C THR A 462 -3.03 -12.49 -26.33
N ALA A 463 -1.94 -13.25 -26.46
CA ALA A 463 -0.75 -12.81 -27.19
C ALA A 463 -1.03 -12.49 -28.67
N THR A 464 -2.06 -13.10 -29.27
CA THR A 464 -2.49 -12.83 -30.65
C THR A 464 -3.37 -11.58 -30.76
N GLY A 465 -3.86 -11.04 -29.64
CA GLY A 465 -4.83 -9.95 -29.62
C GLY A 465 -6.23 -10.34 -30.11
N ALA A 466 -6.49 -11.64 -30.36
CA ALA A 466 -7.75 -12.12 -30.93
C ALA A 466 -8.90 -12.23 -29.92
N GLY A 467 -8.61 -12.05 -28.63
CA GLY A 467 -9.58 -12.17 -27.54
C GLY A 467 -8.91 -12.14 -26.16
N TYR A 468 -9.64 -12.60 -25.15
CA TYR A 468 -9.25 -12.59 -23.74
C TYR A 468 -9.29 -13.99 -23.12
N LEU A 469 -8.32 -14.25 -22.23
CA LEU A 469 -8.35 -15.35 -21.28
C LEU A 469 -8.96 -14.84 -19.98
N PHE A 470 -9.99 -15.53 -19.47
CA PHE A 470 -10.67 -15.16 -18.23
C PHE A 470 -10.11 -15.95 -17.04
N MET A 471 -9.73 -15.24 -15.99
CA MET A 471 -9.29 -15.80 -14.71
C MET A 471 -10.25 -15.33 -13.61
N VAL A 472 -10.91 -16.26 -12.94
CA VAL A 472 -11.91 -15.98 -11.91
C VAL A 472 -11.21 -15.88 -10.56
N GLU A 473 -11.44 -14.78 -9.84
CA GLU A 473 -10.89 -14.53 -8.51
C GLU A 473 -12.04 -14.29 -7.50
N PRO A 474 -12.04 -14.94 -6.33
CA PRO A 474 -13.09 -14.72 -5.34
C PRO A 474 -13.04 -13.29 -4.77
N LEU A 475 -14.21 -12.66 -4.60
CA LEU A 475 -14.35 -11.42 -3.83
C LEU A 475 -14.01 -11.73 -2.38
N ARG A 476 -13.12 -10.92 -1.79
CA ARG A 476 -12.86 -11.01 -0.36
C ARG A 476 -14.01 -10.36 0.39
N PRO A 477 -14.61 -11.04 1.38
CA PRO A 477 -15.59 -10.42 2.25
C PRO A 477 -15.03 -9.14 2.86
N GLY A 478 -15.82 -8.07 2.84
CA GLY A 478 -15.45 -6.79 3.44
C GLY A 478 -14.53 -5.89 2.61
N PHE A 479 -14.21 -6.26 1.36
CA PHE A 479 -13.53 -5.34 0.43
C PHE A 479 -14.56 -4.35 -0.15
N PRO A 480 -14.51 -3.05 0.19
CA PRO A 480 -15.45 -2.07 -0.34
C PRO A 480 -15.10 -1.77 -1.80
N VAL A 481 -16.09 -1.89 -2.68
CA VAL A 481 -15.98 -1.45 -4.07
C VAL A 481 -17.02 -0.39 -4.37
N THR A 482 -16.65 0.55 -5.23
CA THR A 482 -17.59 1.48 -5.85
C THR A 482 -17.84 1.00 -7.27
N PRO A 483 -19.05 0.50 -7.58
CA PRO A 483 -19.40 0.19 -8.96
C PRO A 483 -19.26 1.45 -9.82
N ALA A 484 -18.55 1.33 -10.94
CA ALA A 484 -18.45 2.38 -11.93
C ALA A 484 -19.87 2.65 -12.45
N GLU A 485 -20.28 3.91 -12.46
CA GLU A 485 -21.60 4.31 -12.97
C GLU A 485 -21.80 3.92 -14.45
N LYS A 486 -20.68 3.74 -15.18
CA LYS A 486 -20.66 3.57 -16.63
C LYS A 486 -19.85 2.32 -16.95
N THR A 487 -20.57 1.32 -17.45
CA THR A 487 -20.00 0.03 -17.82
C THR A 487 -20.60 -0.43 -19.14
N TRP A 488 -19.98 -1.46 -19.70
CA TRP A 488 -20.51 -2.18 -20.85
C TRP A 488 -20.82 -3.62 -20.48
N THR A 489 -21.91 -4.14 -21.02
CA THR A 489 -22.12 -5.59 -21.16
C THR A 489 -22.10 -5.94 -22.65
N ARG A 490 -21.87 -7.21 -22.99
CA ARG A 490 -21.93 -7.65 -24.39
C ARG A 490 -23.33 -7.41 -25.01
N GLU A 491 -24.36 -7.45 -24.19
CA GLU A 491 -25.76 -7.23 -24.59
C GLU A 491 -26.11 -5.76 -24.79
N THR A 492 -25.24 -4.83 -24.39
CA THR A 492 -25.49 -3.41 -24.60
C THR A 492 -25.50 -3.10 -26.10
N PRO A 493 -26.63 -2.65 -26.70
CA PRO A 493 -26.76 -2.48 -28.14
C PRO A 493 -25.67 -1.58 -28.76
N ALA A 494 -25.29 -0.52 -28.04
CA ALA A 494 -24.26 0.42 -28.42
C ALA A 494 -22.86 -0.22 -28.62
N VAL A 495 -22.55 -1.34 -27.96
CA VAL A 495 -21.22 -1.96 -27.99
C VAL A 495 -20.87 -2.47 -29.39
N ALA A 496 -21.82 -3.06 -30.11
CA ALA A 496 -21.56 -3.59 -31.46
C ALA A 496 -21.14 -2.47 -32.42
N THR A 497 -21.87 -1.36 -32.42
CA THR A 497 -21.56 -0.16 -33.21
C THR A 497 -20.23 0.44 -32.77
N MET A 498 -20.03 0.63 -31.46
CA MET A 498 -18.80 1.22 -30.93
C MET A 498 -17.55 0.40 -31.30
N ARG A 499 -17.60 -0.94 -31.25
CA ARG A 499 -16.48 -1.81 -31.66
C ARG A 499 -16.03 -1.53 -33.10
N GLN A 500 -16.98 -1.27 -33.99
CA GLN A 500 -16.68 -0.95 -35.39
C GLN A 500 -16.09 0.46 -35.51
N LEU A 501 -16.64 1.42 -34.77
CA LEU A 501 -16.18 2.82 -34.80
C LEU A 501 -14.77 2.99 -34.27
N VAL A 502 -14.40 2.30 -33.18
CA VAL A 502 -13.09 2.51 -32.52
C VAL A 502 -12.00 1.54 -32.97
N LYS A 503 -12.29 0.66 -33.94
CA LYS A 503 -11.32 -0.34 -34.42
C LYS A 503 -10.04 0.34 -34.91
N GLY A 504 -8.91 -0.01 -34.29
CA GLY A 504 -7.59 0.53 -34.65
C GLY A 504 -7.29 1.92 -34.07
N LEU A 505 -8.16 2.46 -33.21
CA LEU A 505 -7.93 3.73 -32.52
C LEU A 505 -7.32 3.50 -31.13
N ALA A 506 -6.50 4.44 -30.66
CA ALA A 506 -5.96 4.42 -29.30
C ALA A 506 -6.91 5.16 -28.36
N ILE A 507 -6.94 4.78 -27.08
CA ILE A 507 -7.71 5.48 -26.05
C ILE A 507 -7.06 6.83 -25.75
N GLY A 508 -7.87 7.88 -25.62
CA GLY A 508 -7.43 9.25 -25.35
C GLY A 508 -6.89 9.98 -26.58
N GLU A 509 -6.16 11.08 -26.35
CA GLU A 509 -5.62 11.96 -27.39
C GLU A 509 -4.10 11.71 -27.59
N PRO A 510 -3.68 10.75 -28.45
CA PRO A 510 -2.26 10.52 -28.70
C PRO A 510 -1.60 11.72 -29.41
N ALA A 511 -0.27 11.82 -29.32
CA ALA A 511 0.49 12.80 -30.09
C ALA A 511 0.23 12.63 -31.59
N GLY A 512 -0.47 13.59 -32.20
CA GLY A 512 -0.90 13.46 -33.60
C GLY A 512 -2.38 13.21 -33.80
N ALA A 513 -3.20 13.15 -32.74
CA ALA A 513 -4.64 12.98 -32.84
C ALA A 513 -5.27 14.03 -33.79
N LEU A 514 -6.16 13.57 -34.67
CA LEU A 514 -6.90 14.43 -35.60
C LEU A 514 -7.65 15.55 -34.87
N VAL A 515 -8.25 15.19 -33.73
CA VAL A 515 -9.11 16.03 -32.92
C VAL A 515 -8.57 16.13 -31.50
N SER A 516 -8.70 17.31 -30.91
CA SER A 516 -8.38 17.58 -29.51
C SER A 516 -9.62 18.13 -28.80
N LEU A 517 -10.03 17.48 -27.72
CA LEU A 517 -11.19 17.88 -26.92
C LEU A 517 -10.88 19.16 -26.13
N ARG A 518 -11.80 20.14 -26.17
CA ARG A 518 -11.69 21.41 -25.43
C ARG A 518 -12.76 21.62 -24.39
N GLY A 519 -13.90 20.96 -24.53
CA GLY A 519 -14.94 21.00 -23.53
C GLY A 519 -16.11 20.10 -23.90
N LEU A 520 -16.86 19.74 -22.87
CA LEU A 520 -18.14 19.08 -22.96
C LEU A 520 -19.10 19.86 -22.07
N TRP A 521 -20.24 20.27 -22.60
CA TRP A 521 -21.26 21.00 -21.87
C TRP A 521 -22.57 20.24 -21.90
N ASN A 522 -23.30 20.28 -20.78
CA ASN A 522 -24.63 19.68 -20.64
C ASN A 522 -24.69 18.19 -21.01
N ALA A 523 -23.62 17.44 -20.76
CA ALA A 523 -23.61 15.98 -20.84
C ALA A 523 -22.92 15.41 -19.61
N SER A 524 -23.32 14.20 -19.22
CA SER A 524 -22.83 13.62 -17.96
C SER A 524 -21.39 13.12 -18.05
N TRP A 525 -20.92 12.77 -19.26
CA TRP A 525 -19.68 12.04 -19.42
C TRP A 525 -19.23 11.90 -20.89
N ILE A 526 -17.92 11.71 -21.10
CA ILE A 526 -17.30 11.47 -22.41
C ILE A 526 -16.11 10.50 -22.32
N GLN A 527 -15.91 9.70 -23.37
CA GLN A 527 -14.68 8.94 -23.63
C GLN A 527 -14.22 9.13 -25.07
N GLU A 528 -12.91 9.26 -25.23
CA GLU A 528 -12.27 9.47 -26.53
C GLU A 528 -11.45 8.25 -26.95
N TRP A 529 -11.52 7.94 -28.25
CA TRP A 529 -10.55 7.11 -28.96
C TRP A 529 -10.07 7.87 -30.19
N SER A 530 -8.76 8.05 -30.35
CA SER A 530 -8.18 8.85 -31.43
C SER A 530 -7.02 8.15 -32.13
N GLY A 531 -6.90 8.46 -33.42
CA GLY A 531 -5.81 8.12 -34.31
C GLY A 531 -5.42 9.35 -35.15
N ARG A 532 -4.52 9.16 -36.13
CA ARG A 532 -4.06 10.26 -37.00
C ARG A 532 -5.15 10.78 -37.94
N ASP A 533 -5.96 9.86 -38.45
CA ASP A 533 -6.95 10.13 -39.49
C ASP A 533 -8.38 9.85 -39.01
N ARG A 534 -8.60 9.62 -37.72
CA ARG A 534 -9.92 9.38 -37.17
C ARG A 534 -9.95 9.61 -35.67
N SER A 535 -11.03 10.23 -35.17
CA SER A 535 -11.32 10.30 -33.74
C SER A 535 -12.78 9.93 -33.49
N VAL A 536 -13.05 9.30 -32.36
CA VAL A 536 -14.40 8.90 -31.94
C VAL A 536 -14.59 9.31 -30.49
N PHE A 537 -15.66 10.04 -30.22
CA PHE A 537 -16.08 10.41 -28.88
C PHE A 537 -17.38 9.69 -28.54
N TYR A 538 -17.40 8.97 -27.43
CA TYR A 538 -18.63 8.43 -26.85
C TYR A 538 -19.13 9.38 -25.76
N VAL A 539 -20.35 9.89 -25.91
CA VAL A 539 -20.98 10.85 -25.00
C VAL A 539 -22.23 10.22 -24.40
N ARG A 540 -22.46 10.41 -23.10
CA ARG A 540 -23.63 9.86 -22.41
C ARG A 540 -24.50 10.91 -21.73
N ASN A 541 -25.81 10.64 -21.73
CA ASN A 541 -26.86 11.42 -21.08
C ASN A 541 -26.74 12.91 -21.41
N THR A 542 -26.96 13.25 -22.67
CA THR A 542 -27.05 14.66 -23.08
C THR A 542 -28.29 15.30 -22.47
N ARG A 543 -28.14 16.55 -22.04
CA ARG A 543 -29.20 17.44 -21.53
C ARG A 543 -29.45 18.54 -22.57
N PRO A 544 -30.51 19.35 -22.42
CA PRO A 544 -30.73 20.51 -23.27
C PRO A 544 -29.46 21.35 -23.45
N ASP A 545 -29.23 21.81 -24.68
CA ASP A 545 -28.06 22.58 -25.09
C ASP A 545 -26.72 21.82 -24.93
N ALA A 546 -26.75 20.49 -25.01
CA ALA A 546 -25.54 19.68 -25.04
C ALA A 546 -24.68 20.04 -26.25
N ARG A 547 -23.37 20.18 -26.02
CA ARG A 547 -22.41 20.47 -27.07
C ARG A 547 -21.03 19.95 -26.72
N ILE A 548 -20.28 19.59 -27.74
CA ILE A 548 -18.85 19.25 -27.64
C ILE A 548 -18.02 20.35 -28.32
N GLY A 549 -16.91 20.70 -27.69
CA GLY A 549 -15.97 21.70 -28.21
C GLY A 549 -14.68 21.01 -28.61
N VAL A 550 -14.27 21.16 -29.85
CA VAL A 550 -13.13 20.44 -30.41
C VAL A 550 -12.21 21.36 -31.21
N ARG A 551 -10.93 21.01 -31.29
CA ARG A 551 -10.00 21.57 -32.28
C ARG A 551 -9.56 20.47 -33.22
N VAL A 552 -9.61 20.72 -34.52
CA VAL A 552 -9.19 19.76 -35.55
C VAL A 552 -7.92 20.25 -36.23
N ARG A 553 -6.98 19.33 -36.48
CA ARG A 553 -5.69 19.68 -37.13
C ARG A 553 -5.82 19.93 -38.63
N GLN A 554 -6.81 19.33 -39.24
CA GLN A 554 -7.15 19.44 -40.65
C GLN A 554 -8.66 19.44 -40.81
N ARG A 555 -9.14 19.80 -41.99
CA ARG A 555 -10.58 19.77 -42.30
C ARG A 555 -11.12 18.36 -42.03
N ALA A 556 -12.20 18.31 -41.28
CA ALA A 556 -12.81 17.05 -40.87
C ALA A 556 -14.33 17.10 -41.04
N LEU A 557 -14.93 15.93 -41.17
CA LEU A 557 -16.36 15.73 -41.11
C LEU A 557 -16.70 15.11 -39.76
N ALA A 558 -17.49 15.81 -38.95
CA ALA A 558 -18.02 15.26 -37.71
C ALA A 558 -19.39 14.62 -37.97
N ARG A 559 -19.57 13.36 -37.60
CA ARG A 559 -20.86 12.65 -37.67
C ARG A 559 -21.31 12.29 -36.26
N VAL A 560 -22.54 12.66 -35.92
CA VAL A 560 -23.16 12.29 -34.64
C VAL A 560 -24.07 11.09 -34.89
N ILE A 561 -23.85 10.02 -34.15
CA ILE A 561 -24.50 8.71 -34.31
C ILE A 561 -25.21 8.39 -32.99
N ASP A 562 -26.51 8.11 -33.08
CA ASP A 562 -27.26 7.51 -31.97
C ASP A 562 -26.90 6.02 -31.88
N LEU A 563 -26.24 5.63 -30.79
CA LEU A 563 -25.70 4.28 -30.65
C LEU A 563 -26.76 3.22 -30.38
N ASN A 564 -27.92 3.60 -29.85
CA ASN A 564 -29.02 2.66 -29.57
C ASN A 564 -29.82 2.35 -30.83
N ARG A 565 -29.94 3.32 -31.74
CA ARG A 565 -30.58 3.13 -33.04
C ARG A 565 -29.59 2.73 -34.14
N ALA A 566 -28.29 2.93 -33.92
CA ALA A 566 -27.23 2.82 -34.92
C ALA A 566 -27.49 3.69 -36.16
N VAL A 567 -28.01 4.91 -35.96
CA VAL A 567 -28.36 5.85 -37.03
C VAL A 567 -27.56 7.15 -36.88
N GLU A 568 -27.03 7.66 -38.00
CA GLU A 568 -26.46 9.01 -38.06
C GLU A 568 -27.58 10.04 -37.95
N VAL A 569 -27.49 10.91 -36.94
CA VAL A 569 -28.51 11.91 -36.63
C VAL A 569 -28.12 13.32 -37.06
N ALA A 570 -26.81 13.60 -37.24
CA ALA A 570 -26.32 14.87 -37.74
C ALA A 570 -24.91 14.77 -38.32
N THR A 571 -24.60 15.66 -39.25
CA THR A 571 -23.27 15.79 -39.88
C THR A 571 -22.84 17.26 -39.87
N TYR A 572 -21.61 17.55 -39.49
CA TYR A 572 -21.06 18.90 -39.43
C TYR A 572 -19.69 18.96 -40.13
N PRO A 573 -19.49 19.81 -41.15
CA PRO A 573 -18.17 20.11 -41.67
C PRO A 573 -17.40 20.98 -40.68
N ILE A 574 -16.19 20.57 -40.31
CA ILE A 574 -15.34 21.27 -39.35
C ILE A 574 -14.09 21.76 -40.08
N GLU A 575 -13.88 23.08 -40.08
CA GLU A 575 -12.70 23.69 -40.67
C GLU A 575 -11.47 23.52 -39.76
N ALA A 576 -10.29 23.48 -40.38
CA ALA A 576 -9.04 23.48 -39.63
C ALA A 576 -8.84 24.85 -38.97
N ASN A 577 -9.08 24.94 -37.66
CA ASN A 577 -8.88 26.17 -36.90
C ASN A 577 -8.13 25.88 -35.60
N THR A 578 -6.97 26.52 -35.45
CA THR A 578 -6.11 26.38 -34.26
C THR A 578 -6.44 27.39 -33.17
N ILE A 579 -7.19 28.45 -33.49
CA ILE A 579 -7.44 29.58 -32.59
C ILE A 579 -8.65 29.29 -31.70
N ASN A 580 -9.83 29.07 -32.31
CA ASN A 580 -11.08 28.86 -31.58
C ASN A 580 -11.56 27.41 -31.67
N PRO A 581 -12.01 26.79 -30.56
CA PRO A 581 -12.67 25.49 -30.64
C PRO A 581 -13.97 25.61 -31.41
N GLU A 582 -14.20 24.68 -32.33
CA GLU A 582 -15.47 24.51 -33.01
C GLU A 582 -16.46 23.82 -32.07
N SER A 583 -17.68 24.34 -32.02
CA SER A 583 -18.72 23.82 -31.13
C SER A 583 -19.76 23.06 -31.94
N ILE A 584 -19.96 21.79 -31.59
CA ILE A 584 -20.89 20.90 -32.27
C ILE A 584 -22.06 20.64 -31.32
N PRO A 585 -23.30 21.02 -31.68
CA PRO A 585 -24.47 20.73 -30.88
C PRO A 585 -24.77 19.23 -30.91
N LEU A 586 -25.17 18.70 -29.76
CA LEU A 586 -25.53 17.29 -29.57
C LEU A 586 -27.05 17.19 -29.38
N PRO A 587 -27.69 16.13 -29.89
CA PRO A 587 -29.11 15.88 -29.67
C PRO A 587 -29.46 15.85 -28.17
N ASP A 588 -30.57 16.47 -27.82
CA ASP A 588 -31.07 16.51 -26.45
C ASP A 588 -31.52 15.11 -25.96
N ALA A 589 -31.43 14.89 -24.65
CA ALA A 589 -31.99 13.72 -23.95
C ALA A 589 -31.60 12.36 -24.55
N THR A 590 -30.44 12.27 -25.19
CA THR A 590 -29.97 11.02 -25.80
C THR A 590 -29.03 10.30 -24.81
N PRO A 591 -29.32 9.03 -24.48
CA PRO A 591 -28.54 8.31 -23.47
C PRO A 591 -27.12 8.00 -23.95
N ASP A 592 -26.93 7.64 -25.23
CA ASP A 592 -25.66 7.13 -25.77
C ASP A 592 -25.43 7.65 -27.20
N LEU A 593 -24.39 8.46 -27.39
CA LEU A 593 -24.00 9.05 -28.68
C LEU A 593 -22.56 8.74 -29.03
N ALA A 594 -22.26 8.45 -30.29
CA ALA A 594 -20.90 8.49 -30.82
C ALA A 594 -20.73 9.67 -31.76
N ILE A 595 -19.57 10.33 -31.69
CA ILE A 595 -19.21 11.44 -32.56
C ILE A 595 -17.92 11.05 -33.27
N THR A 596 -18.00 10.76 -34.56
CA THR A 596 -16.83 10.36 -35.35
C THR A 596 -16.31 11.55 -36.15
N PHE A 597 -14.99 11.72 -36.20
CA PHE A 597 -14.31 12.72 -36.99
C PHE A 597 -13.38 12.04 -37.97
N GLU A 598 -13.53 12.36 -39.26
CA GLU A 598 -12.71 11.82 -40.34
C GLU A 598 -12.27 12.96 -41.28
N PRO A 599 -11.08 12.92 -41.88
CA PRO A 599 -10.61 13.93 -42.82
C PRO A 599 -11.60 14.13 -43.96
N ARG A 600 -11.82 15.38 -44.34
CA ARG A 600 -12.70 15.74 -45.45
C ARG A 600 -11.97 15.74 -46.78
#